data_AF-A0A7C0WJY2-F1
#
_entry.id   AF-A0A7C0WJY2-F1
#
_cell.length_a   1.000
_cell.length_b   1.000
_cell.length_c   1.000
_cell.angle_alpha   90.00
_cell.angle_beta   90.00
_cell.angle_gamma   90.00
#
_symmetry.space_group_name_H-M   'P 1'
#
loop_
_entity.id
_entity.type
_entity.pdbx_description
1 polymer ?
#
loop_
_entity_poly.entity_id
_entity_poly.type
_entity_poly.pdbx_seq_one_letter_code
_entity_poly.pdbx_strand_id
1 'polypeptide(L)'
;MAKNPIRKKGKQPLILTSRGKGGNWGEKVLTNGWQAYEKTGDMMDGVIGGANVVELDPTDMSVGYGGLPNEDGVVQLDSSVMHGPTYNAGAVGA
;
A
#
# COMPACT_ATOMS: atom_id res chain seq x y z
N MET A 1 33.19 5.41 13.05
CA MET A 1 32.22 4.92 12.04
C MET A 1 31.44 3.78 12.65
N ALA A 2 30.13 3.93 12.87
CA ALA A 2 29.32 2.86 13.43
C ALA A 2 29.30 1.68 12.46
N LYS A 3 29.70 0.50 12.96
CA LYS A 3 29.70 -0.74 12.17
C LYS A 3 28.27 -1.01 11.71
N ASN A 4 28.05 -1.04 10.40
CA ASN A 4 26.80 -1.47 9.80
C ASN A 4 26.52 -2.91 10.30
N PRO A 5 25.45 -3.16 11.09
CA PRO A 5 25.24 -4.47 11.66
C PRO A 5 25.02 -5.47 10.52
N ILE A 6 25.80 -6.54 10.51
CA ILE A 6 25.69 -7.63 9.55
C ILE A 6 24.25 -8.17 9.63
N ARG A 7 23.46 -7.92 8.57
CA ARG A 7 22.07 -8.38 8.45
C ARG A 7 22.03 -9.91 8.63
N LYS A 8 21.22 -10.40 9.57
CA LYS A 8 20.99 -11.84 9.76
C LYS A 8 20.40 -12.46 8.48
N LYS A 9 20.93 -13.61 8.08
CA LYS A 9 20.47 -14.43 6.95
C LYS A 9 19.13 -15.07 7.30
N GLY A 10 18.03 -14.54 6.77
CA GLY A 10 16.64 -15.00 6.96
C GLY A 10 15.70 -14.27 5.99
N LYS A 11 14.45 -14.75 5.82
CA LYS A 11 13.45 -14.02 5.02
C LYS A 11 13.12 -12.72 5.76
N GLN A 12 13.57 -11.60 5.22
CA GLN A 12 13.26 -10.27 5.75
C GLN A 12 11.93 -9.81 5.17
N PRO A 13 11.05 -9.18 5.97
CA PRO A 13 9.86 -8.55 5.44
C PRO A 13 10.26 -7.46 4.44
N LEU A 14 9.58 -7.45 3.29
CA LEU A 14 9.77 -6.49 2.22
C LEU A 14 8.40 -6.04 1.72
N ILE A 15 8.18 -4.72 1.72
CA ILE A 15 6.99 -4.09 1.13
C ILE A 15 7.46 -3.34 -0.11
N LEU A 16 6.78 -3.55 -1.23
CA LEU A 16 7.01 -2.86 -2.51
C LEU A 16 5.72 -2.17 -2.93
N THR A 17 5.84 -1.03 -3.61
CA THR A 17 4.71 -0.29 -4.17
C THR A 17 5.04 0.16 -5.59
N SER A 18 4.02 0.22 -6.45
CA SER A 18 4.12 0.78 -7.79
C SER A 18 4.23 2.31 -7.79
N ARG A 19 3.95 2.95 -6.66
CA ARG A 19 4.03 4.41 -6.51
C ARG A 19 5.48 4.87 -6.53
N GLY A 20 5.83 5.67 -7.53
CA GLY A 20 7.17 6.20 -7.75
C GLY A 20 7.58 7.33 -6.79
N LYS A 21 8.74 7.93 -7.06
CA LYS A 21 9.29 9.03 -6.26
C LYS A 21 8.69 10.41 -6.57
N GLY A 22 8.00 10.58 -7.70
CA GLY A 22 7.29 11.83 -8.00
C GLY A 22 6.28 12.13 -6.89
N GLY A 23 6.32 13.31 -6.28
CA GLY A 23 5.44 13.66 -5.15
C GLY A 23 5.72 12.94 -3.83
N ASN A 24 6.88 12.29 -3.68
CA ASN A 24 7.29 11.50 -2.50
C ASN A 24 6.31 10.36 -2.12
N TRP A 25 5.54 9.87 -3.10
CA TRP A 25 4.51 8.85 -2.84
C TRP A 25 5.07 7.54 -2.30
N GLY A 26 6.16 7.05 -2.89
CA GLY A 26 6.81 5.82 -2.41
C GLY A 26 7.17 5.91 -0.93
N GLU A 27 7.66 7.06 -0.45
CA GLU A 27 7.96 7.26 0.97
C GLU A 27 6.68 7.28 1.81
N LYS A 28 5.69 8.10 1.45
CA LYS A 28 4.41 8.20 2.20
C LYS A 28 3.74 6.82 2.37
N VAL A 29 3.63 6.08 1.27
CA VAL A 29 3.01 4.75 1.23
C VAL A 29 3.80 3.74 2.05
N LEU A 30 5.12 3.64 1.81
CA LEU A 30 5.95 2.65 2.48
C LEU A 30 6.12 2.94 3.97
N THR A 31 6.19 4.21 4.38
CA THR A 31 6.26 4.59 5.80
C THR A 31 4.99 4.18 6.53
N ASN A 32 3.81 4.46 5.98
CA ASN A 32 2.56 4.06 6.63
C ASN A 32 2.39 2.53 6.66
N GLY A 33 2.64 1.86 5.54
CA GLY A 33 2.57 0.40 5.47
C GLY A 33 3.55 -0.28 6.43
N TRP A 34 4.77 0.24 6.56
CA TRP A 34 5.73 -0.28 7.53
C TRP A 34 5.26 -0.08 8.98
N GLN A 35 4.70 1.08 9.31
CA GLN A 35 4.14 1.34 10.64
C GLN A 35 2.96 0.43 10.97
N ALA A 36 2.11 0.10 10.00
CA ALA A 36 1.01 -0.85 10.18
C ALA A 36 1.55 -2.26 10.46
N TYR A 37 2.50 -2.73 9.64
CA TYR A 37 3.18 -4.01 9.86
C TYR A 37 3.89 -4.08 11.22
N GLU A 38 4.61 -3.03 11.64
CA GLU A 38 5.31 -3.04 12.94
C GLU A 38 4.36 -3.17 14.14
N LYS A 39 3.11 -2.72 14.01
CA LYS A 39 2.11 -2.81 15.07
C LYS A 39 1.52 -4.21 15.21
N THR A 40 1.33 -4.92 14.10
CA THR A 40 0.57 -6.19 14.10
C THR A 40 1.43 -7.42 13.83
N GLY A 41 2.56 -7.24 13.14
CA GLY A 41 3.39 -8.32 12.61
C GLY A 41 2.80 -9.00 11.37
N ASP A 42 1.65 -8.54 10.88
CA ASP A 42 0.99 -9.09 9.69
C ASP A 42 1.30 -8.23 8.45
N MET A 43 1.79 -8.88 7.39
CA MET A 43 2.08 -8.20 6.13
C MET A 43 0.81 -7.69 5.44
N MET A 44 -0.34 -8.32 5.71
CA MET A 44 -1.63 -7.87 5.21
C MET A 44 -1.95 -6.44 5.68
N ASP A 45 -1.76 -6.17 6.98
CA ASP A 45 -1.95 -4.82 7.51
C ASP A 45 -0.96 -3.82 6.91
N GLY A 46 0.26 -4.28 6.61
CA GLY A 46 1.26 -3.45 5.96
C GLY A 46 0.88 -3.01 4.54
N VAL A 47 0.36 -3.92 3.72
CA VAL A 47 -0.09 -3.57 2.36
C VAL A 47 -1.37 -2.73 2.38
N ILE A 48 -2.31 -3.03 3.26
CA ILE A 48 -3.56 -2.25 3.43
C ILE A 48 -3.25 -0.84 3.91
N GLY A 49 -2.41 -0.68 4.94
CA GLY A 49 -2.00 0.62 5.45
C GLY A 49 -1.34 1.48 4.37
N GLY A 50 -0.50 0.88 3.52
CA GLY A 50 0.10 1.55 2.38
C GLY A 50 -0.91 2.00 1.32
N ALA A 51 -1.86 1.14 0.93
CA ALA A 51 -2.87 1.46 -0.08
C ALA A 51 -3.77 2.63 0.35
N ASN A 52 -4.22 2.62 1.62
CA ASN A 52 -5.09 3.65 2.20
C ASN A 52 -4.50 5.06 2.10
N VAL A 53 -3.17 5.21 2.10
CA VAL A 53 -2.51 6.53 1.97
C VAL A 53 -2.89 7.22 0.67
N VAL A 54 -2.96 6.48 -0.44
CA VAL A 54 -3.32 7.05 -1.73
C VAL A 54 -4.84 7.18 -1.84
N GLU A 55 -5.58 6.17 -1.41
CA GLU A 55 -7.05 6.15 -1.51
C GLU A 55 -7.73 7.29 -0.74
N LEU A 56 -7.13 7.74 0.35
CA LEU A 56 -7.69 8.81 1.18
C LEU A 56 -7.21 10.22 0.78
N ASP A 57 -6.27 10.36 -0.14
CA ASP A 57 -5.76 11.67 -0.57
C ASP A 57 -6.68 12.26 -1.66
N PRO A 58 -7.44 13.34 -1.38
CA PRO A 58 -8.32 13.97 -2.38
C PRO A 58 -7.55 14.60 -3.54
N THR A 59 -6.24 14.82 -3.40
CA THR A 59 -5.40 15.39 -4.45
C THR A 59 -4.84 14.33 -5.40
N ASP A 60 -4.96 13.04 -5.06
CA ASP A 60 -4.65 11.97 -6.00
C ASP A 60 -5.88 11.67 -6.88
N MET A 61 -5.72 11.92 -8.17
CA MET A 61 -6.80 11.71 -9.15
C MET A 61 -6.79 10.32 -9.78
N SER A 62 -5.93 9.41 -9.31
CA SER A 62 -5.76 8.08 -9.91
C SER A 62 -6.30 6.93 -9.06
N VAL A 63 -6.47 7.14 -7.74
CA VAL A 63 -6.88 6.08 -6.80
C VAL A 63 -7.79 6.65 -5.71
N GLY A 64 -8.91 6.00 -5.45
CA GLY A 64 -9.78 6.27 -4.30
C GLY A 64 -10.53 7.61 -4.38
N TYR A 65 -10.49 8.38 -3.29
CA TYR A 65 -11.39 9.51 -3.04
C TYR A 65 -11.31 10.63 -4.09
N GLY A 66 -10.10 10.95 -4.57
CA GLY A 66 -9.91 11.97 -5.61
C GLY A 66 -10.05 11.44 -7.04
N GLY A 67 -10.34 10.14 -7.22
CA GLY A 67 -10.34 9.46 -8.51
C GLY A 67 -11.20 10.15 -9.57
N LEU A 68 -10.69 10.22 -10.80
CA LEU A 68 -11.46 10.77 -11.92
C LEU A 68 -12.74 9.94 -12.16
N PRO A 69 -13.88 10.59 -12.40
CA PRO A 69 -15.13 9.88 -12.66
C PRO A 69 -15.18 9.26 -14.06
N ASN A 70 -16.14 8.36 -14.26
CA ASN A 70 -16.56 7.88 -15.57
C ASN A 70 -17.31 8.97 -16.38
N GLU A 71 -17.80 8.63 -17.57
CA GLU A 71 -18.49 9.58 -18.48
C GLU A 71 -19.79 10.18 -17.90
N ASP A 72 -20.43 9.48 -16.95
CA ASP A 72 -21.61 9.95 -16.24
C ASP A 72 -21.29 10.82 -15.02
N GLY A 73 -20.00 11.11 -14.77
CA GLY A 73 -19.57 11.88 -13.62
C GLY A 73 -19.58 11.08 -12.31
N VAL A 74 -19.63 9.75 -12.37
CA VAL A 74 -19.62 8.87 -11.19
C VAL A 74 -18.23 8.30 -10.96
N VAL A 75 -17.71 8.44 -9.73
CA VAL A 75 -16.46 7.78 -9.35
C VAL A 75 -16.73 6.30 -9.11
N GLN A 76 -16.02 5.44 -9.86
CA GLN A 76 -16.05 3.98 -9.75
C GLN A 76 -14.66 3.48 -9.42
N LEU A 77 -14.57 2.49 -8.54
CA LEU A 77 -13.30 2.02 -7.99
C LEU A 77 -13.24 0.50 -8.06
N ASP A 78 -12.05 0.02 -8.40
CA ASP A 78 -11.71 -1.38 -8.37
C ASP A 78 -10.63 -1.62 -7.31
N SER A 79 -10.74 -2.71 -6.56
CA SER A 79 -9.72 -3.12 -5.61
C SER A 79 -9.71 -4.62 -5.42
N SER A 80 -8.54 -5.18 -5.14
CA SER A 80 -8.39 -6.58 -4.78
C SER A 80 -7.23 -6.77 -3.81
N VAL A 81 -7.33 -7.81 -2.99
CA VAL A 81 -6.32 -8.15 -2.00
C VAL A 81 -6.22 -9.66 -1.83
N MET A 82 -5.01 -10.15 -1.55
CA MET A 82 -4.74 -11.57 -1.32
C MET A 82 -3.88 -11.76 -0.08
N HIS A 83 -4.34 -12.65 0.82
CA HIS A 83 -3.56 -13.13 1.94
C HIS A 83 -2.77 -14.38 1.53
N GLY A 84 -1.48 -14.21 1.23
CA GLY A 84 -0.61 -15.29 0.76
C GLY A 84 -0.60 -16.55 1.64
N PRO A 85 -0.45 -16.46 2.98
CA PRO A 85 -0.40 -17.62 3.86
C PRO A 85 -1.65 -18.50 3.87
N THR A 86 -2.85 -17.90 3.74
CA THR A 86 -4.12 -18.66 3.77
C THR A 86 -4.71 -18.87 2.37
N TYR A 87 -4.12 -18.28 1.34
CA TYR A 87 -4.66 -18.24 -0.02
C TYR A 87 -6.04 -17.59 -0.15
N ASN A 88 -6.48 -16.86 0.89
CA ASN A 88 -7.74 -16.11 0.81
C ASN A 88 -7.55 -14.88 -0.07
N ALA A 89 -8.55 -14.56 -0.87
CA ALA A 89 -8.58 -13.37 -1.69
C ALA A 89 -9.98 -12.75 -1.71
N GLY A 90 -10.04 -11.45 -1.93
CA GLY A 90 -11.27 -10.69 -2.10
C GLY A 90 -11.07 -9.57 -3.11
N ALA A 91 -12.13 -9.23 -3.84
CA ALA A 91 -12.11 -8.16 -4.83
C ALA A 91 -13.48 -7.48 -4.91
N VAL A 92 -13.46 -6.22 -5.34
CA VAL A 92 -14.63 -5.39 -5.69
C VAL A 92 -14.35 -4.69 -7.00
N GLY A 93 -15.40 -4.38 -7.76
CA GLY A 93 -15.31 -3.57 -8.97
C GLY A 93 -16.69 -3.05 -9.38
N ALA A 94 -16.71 -2.00 -10.20
CA ALA A 94 -17.91 -1.25 -10.57
C ALA A 94 -17.98 -0.92 -12.06
#